data_AF-A0A931AUV6-F1
#
_entry.id   AF-A0A931AUV6-F1
#
_cell.length_a   1.000
_cell.length_b   1.000
_cell.length_c   1.000
_cell.angle_alpha   90.00
_cell.angle_beta   90.00
_cell.angle_gamma   90.00
#
_symmetry.space_group_name_H-M   'P 1'
#
loop_
_entity.id
_entity.type
_entity.pdbx_description
1 polymer ?
#
loop_
_entity_poly.entity_id
_entity_poly.type
_entity_poly.pdbx_seq_one_letter_code
_entity_poly.pdbx_strand_id
1 'polypeptide(L)'
;MLFLLIVGIIHGISSTISKTNEYELTKIWTYFTQLDVEKNLVIQNPQKTIKINGIEHAIHTFNVKTDIYGVLSYLDIHYEEMILANPTIQEKIHLIHDNLWILDSNDKEEHLTTNYFTQVIEWTEEIKERLNAKVEMGQYQHLTELKALFKGEKKLMINQRYGYYLENKEKKMFRGIQVQAEKGKEILAPLTGKITANEDSIMIQSSCRQLVIKNVSPINLRGKMVKTGEVIGIVAKENELVIEYSKKEQLLNPSFYFEEIEYLPPFALEEWQPSLFDENIFRQMILLNCHAFSDKAEKILAEANKNGISPIIFAAIMIHESAWGTSAGIIEKNNPAGLMNDQGLIAYRTLDEGIEATGRTLKNLIIDRELNTVEKLGTVYCPINATNDPLGLNHYWVPMIKQLMVQLGGTPDMALINSNHADLTTVILAKARSLHQKGIPYSQGNQRGVFPYHDCSSFVFWTMNEAGLNLPLGNTETLYSLEGSVLVPISYAEVKAGDLFVWGEKGNSAGDYGHTGFFLDKEGKTIIHCTPATEKGFGQMGDVVIIPFEGYYGDPQLAPIYFYRIIRR
;
A
#
# COMPACT_ATOMS: atom_id res chain seq x y z
N MET A 1 28.87 21.51 7.30
CA MET A 1 29.21 20.56 6.21
C MET A 1 30.52 19.88 6.57
N LEU A 2 30.45 18.72 7.23
CA LEU A 2 31.58 17.82 7.41
C LEU A 2 31.40 16.74 6.33
N PHE A 3 32.36 16.64 5.41
CA PHE A 3 32.47 15.50 4.50
C PHE A 3 32.62 14.23 5.36
N LEU A 4 31.55 13.44 5.50
CA LEU A 4 31.65 12.12 6.14
C LEU A 4 32.25 11.15 5.12
N LEU A 5 33.56 11.03 5.21
CA LEU A 5 34.32 9.85 4.82
C LEU A 5 33.68 8.65 5.54
N ILE A 6 33.09 7.73 4.77
CA ILE A 6 32.72 6.39 5.24
C ILE A 6 34.03 5.68 5.61
N VAL A 7 34.44 5.81 6.87
CA VAL A 7 35.51 4.99 7.44
C VAL A 7 34.87 3.66 7.79
N GLY A 8 34.97 2.70 6.87
CA GLY A 8 34.62 1.31 7.11
C GLY A 8 35.46 0.75 8.26
N ILE A 9 34.84 0.58 9.42
CA ILE A 9 35.38 -0.28 10.48
C ILE A 9 35.11 -1.71 10.02
N ILE A 10 36.11 -2.32 9.37
CA ILE A 10 36.13 -3.74 9.06
C ILE A 10 36.46 -4.47 10.38
N HIS A 11 35.44 -4.69 11.22
CA HIS A 11 35.47 -5.80 12.18
C HIS A 11 34.89 -7.03 11.49
N GLY A 12 35.59 -8.16 11.60
CA GLY A 12 35.42 -9.35 10.76
C GLY A 12 33.97 -9.81 10.61
N ILE A 13 33.37 -9.46 9.47
CA ILE A 13 32.07 -9.98 9.06
C ILE A 13 32.33 -11.41 8.56
N SER A 14 31.94 -12.39 9.36
CA SER A 14 31.71 -13.77 8.91
C SER A 14 30.87 -13.72 7.61
N SER A 15 31.22 -14.54 6.61
CA SER A 15 30.72 -14.44 5.23
C SER A 15 29.25 -13.98 5.13
N THR A 16 29.00 -12.79 4.56
CA THR A 16 27.65 -12.26 4.30
C THR A 16 26.84 -13.10 3.30
N ILE A 17 27.51 -14.03 2.61
CA ILE A 17 26.95 -14.96 1.65
C ILE A 17 26.12 -16.00 2.41
N SER A 18 24.81 -16.04 2.12
CA SER A 18 23.90 -17.10 2.56
C SER A 18 24.51 -18.46 2.23
N LYS A 19 24.64 -19.32 3.24
CA LYS A 19 25.04 -20.72 3.06
C LYS A 19 23.84 -21.60 2.67
N THR A 20 22.63 -21.05 2.74
CA THR A 20 21.41 -21.79 2.50
C THR A 20 21.29 -22.24 1.04
N ASN A 21 21.01 -23.53 0.89
CA ASN A 21 20.81 -24.18 -0.40
C ASN A 21 19.50 -23.72 -1.09
N GLU A 22 19.58 -23.43 -2.39
CA GLU A 22 18.44 -23.04 -3.27
C GLU A 22 17.20 -23.96 -3.15
N TYR A 23 17.41 -25.27 -2.94
CA TYR A 23 16.32 -26.23 -2.74
C TYR A 23 15.64 -26.06 -1.38
N GLU A 24 16.41 -25.81 -0.31
CA GLU A 24 15.85 -25.58 1.03
C GLU A 24 15.12 -24.24 1.10
N LEU A 25 15.65 -23.18 0.44
CA LEU A 25 14.94 -21.91 0.29
C LEU A 25 13.56 -22.10 -0.34
N THR A 26 13.48 -22.88 -1.43
CA THR A 26 12.20 -23.18 -2.09
C THR A 26 11.27 -23.99 -1.18
N LYS A 27 11.80 -24.96 -0.41
CA LYS A 27 10.99 -25.75 0.53
C LYS A 27 10.41 -24.88 1.64
N ILE A 28 11.22 -24.02 2.25
CA ILE A 28 10.80 -23.14 3.35
C ILE A 28 9.80 -22.10 2.85
N TRP A 29 10.04 -21.51 1.68
CA TRP A 29 9.06 -20.65 1.02
C TRP A 29 7.72 -21.37 0.82
N THR A 30 7.76 -22.58 0.26
CA THR A 30 6.57 -23.40 0.05
C THR A 30 5.87 -23.71 1.37
N TYR A 31 6.62 -23.97 2.44
CA TYR A 31 6.09 -24.22 3.77
C TYR A 31 5.32 -23.01 4.33
N PHE A 32 5.87 -21.80 4.24
CA PHE A 32 5.14 -20.59 4.61
C PHE A 32 3.85 -20.41 3.83
N THR A 33 3.87 -20.64 2.50
CA THR A 33 2.64 -20.55 1.70
C THR A 33 1.60 -21.59 2.10
N GLN A 34 2.03 -22.76 2.59
CA GLN A 34 1.13 -23.77 3.13
C GLN A 34 0.47 -23.28 4.42
N LEU A 35 1.25 -22.73 5.36
CA LEU A 35 0.71 -22.18 6.61
C LEU A 35 -0.27 -21.04 6.36
N ASP A 36 0.01 -20.17 5.39
CA ASP A 36 -0.92 -19.11 4.96
C ASP A 36 -2.24 -19.70 4.45
N VAL A 37 -2.19 -20.74 3.61
CA VAL A 37 -3.40 -21.44 3.12
C VAL A 37 -4.18 -22.08 4.26
N GLU A 38 -3.49 -22.75 5.19
CA GLU A 38 -4.12 -23.41 6.34
C GLU A 38 -4.83 -22.39 7.25
N LYS A 39 -4.19 -21.25 7.54
CA LYS A 39 -4.81 -20.16 8.31
C LYS A 39 -6.01 -19.55 7.57
N ASN A 40 -5.90 -19.34 6.26
CA ASN A 40 -7.01 -18.84 5.44
C ASN A 40 -8.20 -19.78 5.40
N LEU A 41 -7.99 -21.10 5.37
CA LEU A 41 -9.09 -22.07 5.43
C LEU A 41 -9.89 -21.97 6.74
N VAL A 42 -9.19 -21.73 7.86
CA VAL A 42 -9.84 -21.49 9.15
C VAL A 42 -10.65 -20.19 9.11
N ILE A 43 -10.05 -19.10 8.62
CA ILE A 43 -10.68 -17.77 8.53
C ILE A 43 -11.89 -17.75 7.60
N GLN A 44 -11.84 -18.43 6.45
CA GLN A 44 -12.89 -18.40 5.41
C GLN A 44 -14.04 -19.39 5.64
N ASN A 45 -13.94 -20.21 6.69
CA ASN A 45 -15.01 -21.11 7.11
C ASN A 45 -15.40 -20.88 8.57
N PRO A 46 -15.71 -19.63 8.96
CA PRO A 46 -15.86 -19.34 10.37
C PRO A 46 -17.21 -19.90 10.85
N GLN A 47 -17.20 -20.50 12.03
CA GLN A 47 -18.41 -20.93 12.71
C GLN A 47 -19.11 -19.74 13.41
N LYS A 48 -18.47 -18.56 13.41
CA LYS A 48 -18.77 -17.35 14.19
C LYS A 48 -18.48 -16.10 13.36
N THR A 49 -18.87 -14.92 13.86
CA THR A 49 -18.44 -13.65 13.25
C THR A 49 -16.94 -13.43 13.52
N ILE A 50 -16.17 -13.00 12.51
CA ILE A 50 -14.75 -12.68 12.66
C ILE A 50 -14.51 -11.17 12.67
N LYS A 51 -13.71 -10.70 13.62
CA LYS A 51 -13.17 -9.34 13.67
C LYS A 51 -11.68 -9.37 13.40
N ILE A 52 -11.22 -8.53 12.49
CA ILE A 52 -9.80 -8.39 12.15
C ILE A 52 -9.32 -7.07 12.72
N ASN A 53 -8.33 -7.10 13.61
CA ASN A 53 -7.82 -5.94 14.33
C ASN A 53 -8.93 -5.11 15.01
N GLY A 54 -9.98 -5.78 15.50
CA GLY A 54 -11.13 -5.15 16.16
C GLY A 54 -12.24 -4.64 15.24
N ILE A 55 -12.07 -4.73 13.92
CA ILE A 55 -13.06 -4.29 12.91
C ILE A 55 -13.83 -5.50 12.38
N GLU A 56 -15.16 -5.39 12.23
CA GLU A 56 -15.97 -6.41 11.56
C GLU A 56 -15.66 -6.39 10.05
N HIS A 57 -15.18 -7.51 9.51
CA HIS A 57 -14.89 -7.65 8.08
C HIS A 57 -15.84 -8.65 7.42
N ALA A 58 -16.20 -8.40 6.16
CA ALA A 58 -16.84 -9.39 5.33
C ALA A 58 -15.86 -10.56 5.09
N ILE A 59 -16.13 -11.70 5.74
CA ILE A 59 -15.31 -12.93 5.79
C ILE A 59 -14.72 -13.36 4.44
N HIS A 60 -15.39 -13.06 3.33
CA HIS A 60 -14.99 -13.48 1.98
C HIS A 60 -13.90 -12.64 1.32
N THR A 61 -13.46 -11.55 1.95
CA THR A 61 -12.52 -10.58 1.32
C THR A 61 -11.10 -10.62 1.87
N PHE A 62 -10.86 -11.32 2.99
CA PHE A 62 -9.56 -11.30 3.66
C PHE A 62 -8.76 -12.59 3.43
N ASN A 63 -7.48 -12.43 3.05
CA ASN A 63 -6.51 -13.51 2.95
C ASN A 63 -5.21 -13.13 3.67
N VAL A 64 -4.83 -13.94 4.65
CA VAL A 64 -3.49 -13.97 5.22
C VAL A 64 -2.47 -14.30 4.13
N LYS A 65 -1.42 -13.49 4.03
CA LYS A 65 -0.29 -13.73 3.15
C LYS A 65 0.98 -13.13 3.77
N THR A 66 1.88 -14.02 4.20
CA THR A 66 3.14 -13.67 4.87
C THR A 66 4.14 -13.02 3.90
N ASP A 67 4.82 -11.96 4.36
CA ASP A 67 6.03 -11.44 3.73
C ASP A 67 7.23 -12.34 4.08
N ILE A 68 7.52 -13.29 3.19
CA ILE A 68 8.46 -14.38 3.45
C ILE A 68 9.92 -13.92 3.36
N TYR A 69 10.24 -12.86 2.58
CA TYR A 69 11.62 -12.43 2.36
C TYR A 69 12.29 -11.93 3.65
N GLY A 70 11.57 -11.12 4.43
CA GLY A 70 12.03 -10.66 5.75
C GLY A 70 12.31 -11.82 6.70
N VAL A 71 11.41 -12.81 6.74
CA VAL A 71 11.57 -14.00 7.59
C VAL A 71 12.77 -14.85 7.15
N LEU A 72 12.92 -15.09 5.84
CA LEU A 72 14.06 -15.83 5.30
C LEU A 72 15.40 -15.15 5.62
N SER A 73 15.47 -13.82 5.56
CA SER A 73 16.68 -13.09 5.94
C SER A 73 17.02 -13.28 7.41
N TYR A 74 16.02 -13.19 8.29
CA TYR A 74 16.20 -13.44 9.71
C TYR A 74 16.69 -14.85 10.00
N LEU A 75 16.06 -15.86 9.38
CA LEU A 75 16.46 -17.26 9.58
C LEU A 75 17.89 -17.52 9.09
N ASP A 76 18.29 -16.95 7.94
CA ASP A 76 19.65 -17.10 7.40
C ASP A 76 20.71 -16.35 8.24
N ILE A 77 20.32 -15.33 9.00
CA ILE A 77 21.21 -14.66 9.98
C ILE A 77 21.36 -15.52 11.23
N HIS A 78 20.25 -16.09 11.72
CA HIS A 78 20.15 -16.75 13.01
C HIS A 78 20.62 -18.21 12.99
N TYR A 79 20.51 -18.89 11.84
CA TYR A 79 20.88 -20.29 11.67
C TYR A 79 22.00 -20.43 10.63
N GLU A 80 23.05 -21.20 10.95
CA GLU A 80 24.17 -21.43 10.02
C GLU A 80 23.75 -22.23 8.78
N GLU A 81 22.83 -23.20 8.95
CA GLU A 81 22.24 -23.99 7.88
C GLU A 81 20.72 -24.03 8.05
N MET A 82 20.00 -23.52 7.05
CA MET A 82 18.55 -23.45 7.08
C MET A 82 17.92 -24.66 6.37
N ILE A 83 17.68 -25.73 7.13
CA ILE A 83 17.10 -27.00 6.63
C ILE A 83 15.70 -27.18 7.20
N LEU A 84 14.66 -27.28 6.34
CA LEU A 84 13.26 -27.36 6.80
C LEU A 84 12.99 -28.58 7.68
N ALA A 85 13.67 -29.69 7.43
CA ALA A 85 13.51 -30.92 8.20
C ALA A 85 14.07 -30.83 9.63
N ASN A 86 14.79 -29.76 9.98
CA ASN A 86 15.24 -29.50 11.34
C ASN A 86 14.03 -29.04 12.20
N PRO A 87 13.64 -29.79 13.24
CA PRO A 87 12.48 -29.44 14.07
C PRO A 87 12.57 -28.05 14.68
N THR A 88 13.76 -27.60 15.09
CA THR A 88 13.95 -26.26 15.68
C THR A 88 13.63 -25.14 14.68
N ILE A 89 13.99 -25.34 13.41
CA ILE A 89 13.71 -24.36 12.34
C ILE A 89 12.22 -24.38 12.02
N GLN A 90 11.61 -25.57 11.93
CA GLN A 90 10.18 -25.72 11.67
C GLN A 90 9.34 -25.11 12.80
N GLU A 91 9.68 -25.37 14.06
CA GLU A 91 9.05 -24.76 15.25
C GLU A 91 9.19 -23.24 15.23
N LYS A 92 10.38 -22.71 14.88
CA LYS A 92 10.58 -21.26 14.77
C LYS A 92 9.75 -20.64 13.66
N ILE A 93 9.63 -21.31 12.51
CA ILE A 93 8.77 -20.87 11.40
C ILE A 93 7.30 -20.82 11.85
N HIS A 94 6.81 -21.85 12.53
CA HIS A 94 5.46 -21.86 13.10
C HIS A 94 5.24 -20.73 14.09
N LEU A 95 6.16 -20.55 15.04
CA LEU A 95 6.07 -19.49 16.04
C LEU A 95 5.98 -18.11 15.38
N ILE A 96 6.81 -17.84 14.36
CA ILE A 96 6.75 -16.58 13.62
C ILE A 96 5.39 -16.45 12.91
N HIS A 97 4.92 -17.49 12.21
CA HIS A 97 3.64 -17.46 11.50
C HIS A 97 2.45 -17.24 12.43
N ASP A 98 2.40 -17.94 13.56
CA ASP A 98 1.30 -17.81 14.53
C ASP A 98 1.32 -16.45 15.22
N ASN A 99 2.50 -15.86 15.46
CA ASN A 99 2.61 -14.51 15.99
C ASN A 99 2.26 -13.43 14.95
N LEU A 100 2.44 -13.69 13.65
CA LEU A 100 1.95 -12.80 12.59
C LEU A 100 0.42 -12.80 12.52
N TRP A 101 -0.20 -13.96 12.76
CA TRP A 101 -1.62 -14.20 12.55
C TRP A 101 -2.26 -14.88 13.77
N ILE A 102 -2.45 -14.09 14.83
CA ILE A 102 -3.00 -14.55 16.10
C ILE A 102 -4.51 -14.64 15.97
N LEU A 103 -5.05 -15.84 16.04
CA LEU A 103 -6.48 -16.09 15.98
C LEU A 103 -6.98 -16.54 17.36
N ASP A 104 -7.71 -15.66 18.03
CA ASP A 104 -8.36 -15.95 19.30
C ASP A 104 -9.85 -16.22 19.08
N SER A 105 -10.38 -17.29 19.67
CA SER A 105 -11.82 -17.62 19.58
C SER A 105 -12.46 -17.56 20.96
N ASN A 106 -13.57 -16.83 21.09
CA ASN A 106 -14.45 -16.88 22.25
C ASN A 106 -15.79 -17.51 21.85
N ASP A 107 -16.74 -17.70 22.78
CA ASP A 107 -18.00 -18.40 22.51
C ASP A 107 -18.85 -17.82 21.36
N LYS A 108 -18.67 -16.54 21.01
CA LYS A 108 -19.52 -15.82 20.03
C LYS A 108 -18.76 -15.29 18.80
N GLU A 109 -17.49 -14.96 18.96
CA GLU A 109 -16.69 -14.24 17.97
C GLU A 109 -15.28 -14.83 17.86
N GLU A 110 -14.70 -14.69 16.67
CA GLU A 110 -13.28 -14.91 16.41
C GLU A 110 -12.59 -13.57 16.20
N HIS A 111 -11.40 -13.41 16.79
CA HIS A 111 -10.59 -12.21 16.71
C HIS A 111 -9.26 -12.57 16.05
N LEU A 112 -9.04 -12.05 14.84
CA LEU A 112 -7.76 -12.14 14.16
C LEU A 112 -6.97 -10.86 14.43
N THR A 113 -5.83 -10.99 15.10
CA THR A 113 -4.84 -9.92 15.24
C THR A 113 -3.74 -10.15 14.20
N THR A 114 -3.51 -9.16 13.35
CA THR A 114 -2.43 -9.18 12.35
C THR A 114 -1.25 -8.37 12.86
N ASN A 115 -0.05 -8.93 12.80
CA ASN A 115 1.17 -8.23 13.18
C ASN A 115 2.14 -8.12 12.00
N TYR A 116 3.00 -7.11 12.06
CA TYR A 116 4.15 -6.95 11.17
C TYR A 116 5.31 -7.82 11.63
N PHE A 117 6.16 -8.26 10.70
CA PHE A 117 7.33 -9.07 11.03
C PHE A 117 8.25 -8.39 12.06
N THR A 118 8.34 -7.07 12.02
CA THR A 118 9.11 -6.28 13.00
C THR A 118 8.61 -6.43 14.44
N GLN A 119 7.37 -6.84 14.66
CA GLN A 119 6.76 -6.98 15.98
C GLN A 119 6.84 -8.41 16.54
N VAL A 120 7.10 -9.41 15.70
CA VAL A 120 6.96 -10.84 16.09
C VAL A 120 8.28 -11.52 16.43
N ILE A 121 9.40 -10.83 16.26
CA ILE A 121 10.73 -11.31 16.62
C ILE A 121 11.46 -10.33 17.54
N GLU A 122 12.44 -10.86 18.27
CA GLU A 122 13.36 -10.05 19.05
C GLU A 122 14.49 -9.53 18.15
N TRP A 123 14.75 -8.22 18.24
CA TRP A 123 15.77 -7.54 17.45
C TRP A 123 16.97 -7.20 18.31
N THR A 124 18.11 -7.80 18.00
CA THR A 124 19.42 -7.41 18.55
C THR A 124 20.14 -6.49 17.57
N GLU A 125 21.09 -5.68 18.06
CA GLU A 125 21.91 -4.83 17.19
C GLU A 125 22.67 -5.65 16.13
N GLU A 126 23.15 -6.85 16.48
CA GLU A 126 23.78 -7.76 15.51
C GLU A 126 22.82 -8.15 14.38
N ILE A 127 21.57 -8.48 14.69
CA ILE A 127 20.56 -8.84 13.68
C ILE A 127 20.28 -7.64 12.78
N LYS A 128 20.12 -6.44 13.36
CA LYS A 128 19.88 -5.20 12.60
C LYS A 128 21.03 -4.90 11.64
N GLU A 129 22.27 -4.93 12.13
CA GLU A 129 23.48 -4.68 11.32
C GLU A 129 23.62 -5.68 10.18
N ARG A 130 23.48 -6.99 10.47
CA ARG A 130 23.60 -8.05 9.45
C ARG A 130 22.46 -8.01 8.43
N LEU A 131 21.25 -7.64 8.86
CA LEU A 131 20.11 -7.49 7.95
C LEU A 131 20.29 -6.27 7.05
N ASN A 132 20.70 -5.13 7.60
CA ASN A 132 20.94 -3.92 6.81
C ASN A 132 22.01 -4.16 5.72
N ALA A 133 23.12 -4.83 6.08
CA ALA A 133 24.14 -5.23 5.12
C ALA A 133 23.59 -6.18 4.02
N LYS A 134 22.67 -7.10 4.35
CA LYS A 134 22.02 -7.99 3.38
C LYS A 134 21.05 -7.27 2.46
N VAL A 135 20.30 -6.28 2.97
CA VAL A 135 19.39 -5.44 2.17
C VAL A 135 20.19 -4.62 1.16
N GLU A 136 21.29 -3.98 1.59
CA GLU A 136 22.17 -3.22 0.68
C GLU A 136 22.81 -4.09 -0.40
N MET A 137 23.18 -5.33 -0.07
CA MET A 137 23.81 -6.27 -1.01
C MET A 137 22.81 -7.07 -1.86
N GLY A 138 21.50 -6.94 -1.65
CA GLY A 138 20.48 -7.72 -2.36
C GLY A 138 20.40 -9.19 -1.89
N GLN A 139 19.26 -9.55 -1.30
CA GLN A 139 19.04 -10.87 -0.73
C GLN A 139 19.09 -11.96 -1.82
N TYR A 140 20.03 -12.90 -1.67
CA TYR A 140 20.30 -14.00 -2.62
C TYR A 140 20.89 -13.60 -3.98
N GLN A 141 21.59 -12.45 -4.11
CA GLN A 141 22.28 -12.08 -5.35
C GLN A 141 23.19 -13.16 -5.95
N HIS A 142 23.77 -14.03 -5.12
CA HIS A 142 24.61 -15.15 -5.57
C HIS A 142 23.82 -16.24 -6.33
N LEU A 143 22.49 -16.28 -6.20
CA LEU A 143 21.59 -17.14 -6.97
C LEU A 143 21.10 -16.47 -8.27
N THR A 144 21.19 -15.14 -8.38
CA THR A 144 20.70 -14.38 -9.53
C THR A 144 21.41 -14.83 -10.82
N GLU A 145 20.66 -15.46 -11.71
CA GLU A 145 21.16 -15.93 -13.02
C GLU A 145 20.22 -15.65 -14.19
N LEU A 146 19.00 -15.15 -13.92
CA LEU A 146 18.02 -14.72 -14.90
C LEU A 146 18.09 -13.20 -15.07
N LYS A 147 18.21 -12.74 -16.31
CA LYS A 147 18.18 -11.29 -16.63
C LYS A 147 16.76 -10.77 -16.77
N ALA A 148 16.66 -9.44 -16.81
CA ALA A 148 15.42 -8.71 -17.03
C ALA A 148 14.62 -9.26 -18.21
N LEU A 149 13.31 -9.42 -18.00
CA LEU A 149 12.35 -9.87 -19.01
C LEU A 149 11.91 -8.77 -19.95
N PHE A 150 11.97 -7.51 -19.50
CA PHE A 150 11.48 -6.36 -20.22
C PHE A 150 12.60 -5.33 -20.39
N LYS A 151 12.61 -4.66 -21.54
CA LYS A 151 13.63 -3.67 -21.86
C LYS A 151 13.53 -2.46 -20.94
N GLY A 152 14.63 -2.13 -20.25
CA GLY A 152 14.70 -0.96 -19.36
C GLY A 152 14.09 -1.18 -17.97
N GLU A 153 13.55 -2.37 -17.68
CA GLU A 153 12.96 -2.70 -16.39
C GLU A 153 13.81 -3.76 -15.70
N LYS A 154 14.44 -3.38 -14.59
CA LYS A 154 15.18 -4.32 -13.75
C LYS A 154 14.27 -5.09 -12.79
N LYS A 155 13.18 -4.45 -12.39
CA LYS A 155 12.26 -4.92 -11.34
C LYS A 155 11.10 -5.69 -11.95
N LEU A 156 10.86 -6.90 -11.45
CA LEU A 156 9.76 -7.76 -11.88
C LEU A 156 8.60 -7.68 -10.87
N MET A 157 7.44 -7.20 -11.32
CA MET A 157 6.24 -7.07 -10.49
C MET A 157 5.48 -8.40 -10.45
N ILE A 158 5.34 -9.00 -9.26
CA ILE A 158 4.73 -10.32 -9.06
C ILE A 158 3.34 -10.19 -8.46
N ASN A 159 2.32 -10.62 -9.19
CA ASN A 159 0.92 -10.62 -8.70
C ASN A 159 0.49 -11.99 -8.14
N GLN A 160 1.17 -13.09 -8.49
CA GLN A 160 1.01 -14.39 -7.83
C GLN A 160 2.37 -15.02 -7.52
N ARG A 161 2.59 -15.38 -6.25
CA ARG A 161 3.83 -16.02 -5.78
C ARG A 161 3.82 -17.53 -6.01
N TYR A 162 5.02 -18.10 -6.12
CA TYR A 162 5.23 -19.54 -6.06
C TYR A 162 4.74 -20.12 -4.74
N GLY A 163 4.17 -21.32 -4.75
CA GLY A 163 3.73 -22.03 -3.55
C GLY A 163 2.24 -22.33 -3.50
N TYR A 164 1.76 -22.67 -2.32
CA TYR A 164 0.35 -22.97 -2.09
C TYR A 164 -0.52 -21.70 -2.08
N TYR A 165 -1.72 -21.83 -2.61
CA TYR A 165 -2.78 -20.82 -2.59
C TYR A 165 -4.14 -21.49 -2.49
N LEU A 166 -5.17 -20.69 -2.19
CA LEU A 166 -6.56 -21.14 -2.20
C LEU A 166 -7.24 -20.74 -3.50
N GLU A 167 -7.91 -21.70 -4.13
CA GLU A 167 -8.84 -21.46 -5.22
C GLU A 167 -10.13 -22.20 -4.91
N ASN A 168 -11.25 -21.50 -4.83
CA ASN A 168 -12.56 -22.08 -4.48
C ASN A 168 -12.53 -22.91 -3.18
N LYS A 169 -11.82 -22.43 -2.14
CA LYS A 169 -11.58 -23.12 -0.86
C LYS A 169 -10.79 -24.43 -0.96
N GLU A 170 -10.17 -24.71 -2.11
CA GLU A 170 -9.28 -25.85 -2.27
C GLU A 170 -7.82 -25.40 -2.28
N LYS A 171 -6.97 -26.12 -1.55
CA LYS A 171 -5.52 -25.91 -1.57
C LYS A 171 -4.96 -26.35 -2.92
N LYS A 172 -4.37 -25.41 -3.67
CA LYS A 172 -3.66 -25.65 -4.92
C LYS A 172 -2.21 -25.22 -4.83
N MET A 173 -1.35 -25.83 -5.65
CA MET A 173 0.08 -25.50 -5.72
C MET A 173 0.35 -24.77 -7.03
N PHE A 174 0.85 -23.54 -6.94
CA PHE A 174 1.33 -22.79 -8.10
C PHE A 174 2.84 -23.00 -8.25
N ARG A 175 3.25 -23.60 -9.37
CA ARG A 175 4.63 -24.04 -9.64
C ARG A 175 5.46 -23.00 -10.40
N GLY A 176 5.05 -21.74 -10.33
CA GLY A 176 5.71 -20.62 -10.99
C GLY A 176 5.45 -19.31 -10.25
N ILE A 177 5.82 -18.20 -10.87
CA ILE A 177 5.41 -16.85 -10.49
C ILE A 177 4.58 -16.25 -11.63
N GLN A 178 3.58 -15.44 -11.29
CA GLN A 178 2.81 -14.67 -12.27
C GLN A 178 3.25 -13.21 -12.20
N VAL A 179 3.50 -12.64 -13.37
CA VAL A 179 4.09 -11.31 -13.53
C VAL A 179 3.04 -10.34 -14.06
N GLN A 180 3.01 -9.15 -13.46
CA GLN A 180 2.24 -8.03 -13.96
C GLN A 180 2.93 -7.46 -15.20
N ALA A 181 2.26 -7.55 -16.35
CA ALA A 181 2.81 -7.14 -17.64
C ALA A 181 1.68 -6.78 -18.61
N GLU A 182 1.87 -5.69 -19.35
CA GLU A 182 0.94 -5.22 -20.36
C GLU A 182 0.90 -6.19 -21.56
N LYS A 183 -0.31 -6.39 -22.10
CA LYS A 183 -0.48 -7.17 -23.33
C LYS A 183 0.29 -6.53 -24.49
N GLY A 184 0.97 -7.36 -25.28
CA GLY A 184 1.75 -6.94 -26.45
C GLY A 184 3.19 -6.53 -26.13
N LYS A 185 3.57 -6.44 -24.85
CA LYS A 185 4.93 -6.11 -24.43
C LYS A 185 5.94 -7.17 -24.88
N GLU A 186 7.08 -6.73 -25.40
CA GLU A 186 8.18 -7.61 -25.83
C GLU A 186 8.83 -8.33 -24.65
N ILE A 187 9.10 -9.63 -24.83
CA ILE A 187 9.74 -10.49 -23.84
C ILE A 187 11.16 -10.78 -24.31
N LEU A 188 12.14 -10.45 -23.46
CA LEU A 188 13.55 -10.74 -23.64
C LEU A 188 13.92 -12.09 -23.03
N ALA A 189 14.85 -12.82 -23.65
CA ALA A 189 15.39 -14.06 -23.13
C ALA A 189 16.14 -13.81 -21.80
N PRO A 190 15.67 -14.34 -20.66
CA PRO A 190 16.36 -14.15 -19.37
C PRO A 190 17.66 -14.97 -19.27
N LEU A 191 17.74 -16.04 -20.06
CA LEU A 191 18.82 -17.02 -20.05
C LEU A 191 19.23 -17.36 -21.48
N THR A 192 20.53 -17.56 -21.69
CA THR A 192 21.07 -18.06 -22.96
C THR A 192 20.84 -19.57 -23.02
N GLY A 193 20.24 -20.08 -24.08
CA GLY A 193 19.93 -21.51 -24.19
C GLY A 193 19.24 -21.90 -25.48
N LYS A 194 18.91 -23.18 -25.61
CA LYS A 194 18.14 -23.71 -26.72
C LYS A 194 16.66 -23.41 -26.49
N ILE A 195 16.03 -22.72 -27.43
CA ILE A 195 14.61 -22.35 -27.34
C ILE A 195 13.71 -23.38 -28.02
N THR A 196 12.64 -23.76 -27.34
CA THR A 196 11.49 -24.48 -27.89
C THR A 196 10.24 -23.64 -27.63
N ALA A 197 9.35 -23.57 -28.61
CA ALA A 197 8.11 -22.82 -28.51
C ALA A 197 6.93 -23.71 -28.91
N ASN A 198 5.84 -23.55 -28.17
CA ASN A 198 4.50 -24.08 -28.47
C ASN A 198 3.57 -22.91 -28.85
N GLU A 199 2.26 -23.11 -28.92
CA GLU A 199 1.32 -22.03 -29.30
C GLU A 199 1.27 -20.87 -28.29
N ASP A 200 1.38 -21.19 -26.99
CA ASP A 200 1.14 -20.26 -25.88
C ASP A 200 2.32 -20.15 -24.89
N SER A 201 3.44 -20.83 -25.19
CA SER A 201 4.55 -21.01 -24.26
C SER A 201 5.91 -21.09 -24.93
N ILE A 202 6.93 -20.60 -24.22
CA ILE A 202 8.34 -20.63 -24.59
C ILE A 202 9.09 -21.41 -23.51
N MET A 203 10.01 -22.27 -23.91
CA MET A 203 10.94 -22.95 -23.03
C MET A 203 12.38 -22.68 -23.48
N ILE A 204 13.24 -22.33 -22.53
CA ILE A 204 14.68 -22.16 -22.75
C ILE A 204 15.42 -23.19 -21.91
N GLN A 205 16.13 -24.10 -22.58
CA GLN A 205 16.98 -25.11 -21.95
C GLN A 205 18.44 -24.68 -22.01
N SER A 206 19.11 -24.61 -20.86
CA SER A 206 20.56 -24.39 -20.77
C SER A 206 21.16 -25.37 -19.77
N SER A 207 22.01 -26.28 -20.24
CA SER A 207 22.65 -27.30 -19.39
C SER A 207 21.61 -28.01 -18.51
N CYS A 208 21.69 -27.87 -17.19
CA CYS A 208 20.75 -28.46 -16.24
C CYS A 208 19.56 -27.57 -15.88
N ARG A 209 19.44 -26.39 -16.48
CA ARG A 209 18.44 -25.37 -16.18
C ARG A 209 17.37 -25.34 -17.27
N GLN A 210 16.12 -25.18 -16.84
CA GLN A 210 14.97 -25.02 -17.72
C GLN A 210 14.13 -23.84 -17.23
N LEU A 211 13.87 -22.89 -18.13
CA LEU A 211 12.94 -21.79 -17.91
C LEU A 211 11.74 -21.99 -18.83
N VAL A 212 10.52 -21.93 -18.29
CA VAL A 212 9.28 -21.97 -19.06
C VAL A 212 8.50 -20.68 -18.84
N ILE A 213 8.07 -20.05 -19.92
CA ILE A 213 7.28 -18.81 -19.93
C ILE A 213 5.96 -19.13 -20.63
N LYS A 214 4.82 -18.96 -19.96
CA LYS A 214 3.47 -19.26 -20.47
C LYS A 214 2.65 -17.99 -20.63
N ASN A 215 1.53 -18.07 -21.37
CA ASN A 215 0.68 -16.95 -21.76
C ASN A 215 1.41 -15.92 -22.62
N VAL A 216 2.16 -16.42 -23.61
CA VAL A 216 2.97 -15.64 -24.55
C VAL A 216 2.59 -15.95 -25.99
N SER A 217 2.87 -15.02 -26.90
CA SER A 217 2.88 -15.28 -28.34
C SER A 217 4.33 -15.37 -28.81
N PRO A 218 4.86 -16.58 -29.05
CA PRO A 218 6.27 -16.76 -29.38
C PRO A 218 6.62 -16.22 -30.77
N ILE A 219 7.83 -15.67 -30.91
CA ILE A 219 8.41 -15.41 -32.23
C ILE A 219 8.92 -16.74 -32.80
N ASN A 220 8.88 -16.91 -34.13
CA ASN A 220 9.32 -18.14 -34.79
C ASN A 220 10.85 -18.36 -34.66
N LEU A 221 11.25 -18.99 -33.55
CA LEU A 221 12.64 -19.27 -33.18
C LEU A 221 12.89 -20.76 -32.90
N ARG A 222 11.95 -21.64 -33.28
CA ARG A 222 11.92 -23.05 -32.85
C ARG A 222 13.27 -23.77 -33.09
N GLY A 223 13.88 -24.27 -32.03
CA GLY A 223 15.11 -25.06 -32.07
C GLY A 223 16.41 -24.27 -32.18
N LYS A 224 16.35 -22.92 -32.21
CA LYS A 224 17.54 -22.06 -32.26
C LYS A 224 18.19 -21.90 -30.88
N MET A 225 19.45 -21.48 -30.87
CA MET A 225 20.08 -20.92 -29.67
C MET A 225 19.70 -19.46 -29.57
N VAL A 226 19.19 -19.04 -28.41
CA VAL A 226 18.94 -17.64 -28.09
C VAL A 226 19.97 -17.14 -27.09
N LYS A 227 20.39 -15.88 -27.24
CA LYS A 227 21.23 -15.20 -26.26
C LYS A 227 20.37 -14.39 -25.30
N THR A 228 20.88 -14.24 -24.08
CA THR A 228 20.28 -13.38 -23.08
C THR A 228 20.06 -11.96 -23.64
N GLY A 229 18.85 -11.42 -23.46
CA GLY A 229 18.46 -10.10 -23.98
C GLY A 229 17.89 -10.09 -25.41
N GLU A 230 17.85 -11.22 -26.11
CA GLU A 230 17.16 -11.32 -27.42
C GLU A 230 15.64 -11.38 -27.23
N VAL A 231 14.87 -10.77 -28.15
CA VAL A 231 13.41 -10.83 -28.12
C VAL A 231 12.95 -12.24 -28.53
N ILE A 232 12.13 -12.87 -27.68
CA ILE A 232 11.67 -14.27 -27.85
C ILE A 232 10.16 -14.40 -28.05
N GLY A 233 9.40 -13.36 -27.73
CA GLY A 233 7.94 -13.36 -27.81
C GLY A 233 7.35 -12.04 -27.35
N ILE A 234 6.03 -12.00 -27.29
CA ILE A 234 5.26 -10.91 -26.67
C ILE A 234 4.28 -11.47 -25.64
N VAL A 235 3.90 -10.65 -24.67
CA VAL A 235 2.88 -10.98 -23.67
C VAL A 235 1.53 -11.14 -24.37
N ALA A 236 0.91 -12.32 -24.28
CA ALA A 236 -0.37 -12.59 -24.96
C ALA A 236 -1.57 -12.09 -24.16
N LYS A 237 -1.47 -12.16 -22.83
CA LYS A 237 -2.53 -11.79 -21.89
C LYS A 237 -1.99 -10.86 -20.81
N GLU A 238 -2.74 -9.81 -20.55
CA GLU A 238 -2.39 -8.80 -19.56
C GLU A 238 -2.36 -9.42 -18.16
N ASN A 239 -1.28 -9.18 -17.42
CA ASN A 239 -1.09 -9.60 -16.02
C ASN A 239 -1.14 -11.11 -15.75
N GLU A 240 -1.14 -11.95 -16.78
CA GLU A 240 -1.22 -13.42 -16.70
C GLU A 240 0.10 -14.10 -17.10
N LEU A 241 1.20 -13.39 -17.31
CA LEU A 241 2.48 -13.99 -17.72
C LEU A 241 3.01 -14.91 -16.62
N VAL A 242 3.19 -16.20 -16.89
CA VAL A 242 3.68 -17.18 -15.89
C VAL A 242 5.10 -17.61 -16.21
N ILE A 243 5.96 -17.64 -15.19
CA ILE A 243 7.34 -18.12 -15.28
C ILE A 243 7.51 -19.31 -14.36
N GLU A 244 8.04 -20.41 -14.88
CA GLU A 244 8.43 -21.59 -14.13
C GLU A 244 9.92 -21.84 -14.33
N TYR A 245 10.60 -22.27 -13.28
CA TYR A 245 12.04 -22.50 -13.29
C TYR A 245 12.37 -23.85 -12.66
N SER A 246 13.27 -24.60 -13.29
CA SER A 246 13.81 -25.82 -12.72
C SER A 246 15.30 -25.97 -12.99
N LYS A 247 15.97 -26.69 -12.08
CA LYS A 247 17.39 -27.00 -12.16
C LYS A 247 17.59 -28.43 -11.72
N LYS A 248 18.32 -29.22 -12.53
CA LYS A 248 18.49 -30.67 -12.34
C LYS A 248 17.14 -31.38 -12.12
N GLU A 249 16.15 -31.02 -12.94
CA GLU A 249 14.77 -31.55 -12.91
C GLU A 249 13.95 -31.23 -11.64
N GLN A 250 14.49 -30.45 -10.71
CA GLN A 250 13.76 -29.99 -9.53
C GLN A 250 13.20 -28.59 -9.76
N LEU A 251 11.91 -28.42 -9.49
CA LEU A 251 11.24 -27.13 -9.52
C LEU A 251 11.72 -26.25 -8.38
N LEU A 252 11.99 -24.99 -8.71
CA LEU A 252 12.53 -23.99 -7.80
C LEU A 252 11.68 -22.73 -7.90
N ASN A 253 11.58 -21.98 -6.81
CA ASN A 253 10.90 -20.69 -6.86
C ASN A 253 11.69 -19.73 -7.78
N PRO A 254 11.14 -19.32 -8.94
CA PRO A 254 11.86 -18.49 -9.91
C PRO A 254 12.29 -17.13 -9.36
N SER A 255 11.60 -16.66 -8.32
CA SER A 255 11.83 -15.33 -7.73
C SER A 255 13.23 -15.16 -7.14
N PHE A 256 13.90 -16.24 -6.73
CA PHE A 256 15.28 -16.18 -6.22
C PHE A 256 16.34 -15.95 -7.30
N TYR A 257 15.97 -16.06 -8.58
CA TYR A 257 16.94 -16.05 -9.69
C TYR A 257 16.90 -14.77 -10.53
N PHE A 258 15.94 -13.88 -10.28
CA PHE A 258 15.87 -12.54 -10.87
C PHE A 258 16.64 -11.51 -10.02
N GLU A 259 17.04 -10.39 -10.63
CA GLU A 259 17.87 -9.35 -9.99
C GLU A 259 17.06 -8.51 -9.00
N GLU A 260 15.88 -8.04 -9.41
CA GLU A 260 14.97 -7.29 -8.55
C GLU A 260 13.53 -7.76 -8.78
N ILE A 261 12.80 -8.00 -7.70
CA ILE A 261 11.39 -8.38 -7.74
C ILE A 261 10.62 -7.57 -6.70
N GLU A 262 9.32 -7.45 -6.91
CA GLU A 262 8.41 -6.92 -5.89
C GLU A 262 7.09 -7.66 -5.98
N TYR A 263 6.61 -8.13 -4.83
CA TYR A 263 5.28 -8.70 -4.75
C TYR A 263 4.31 -7.56 -4.60
N LEU A 264 3.25 -7.60 -5.40
CA LEU A 264 2.12 -6.76 -5.13
C LEU A 264 1.62 -7.06 -3.71
N PRO A 265 1.38 -6.00 -2.90
CA PRO A 265 1.12 -6.14 -1.49
C PRO A 265 -0.01 -7.13 -1.24
N PRO A 266 0.08 -7.89 -0.12
CA PRO A 266 -0.88 -8.93 0.22
C PRO A 266 -2.31 -8.43 0.51
N PHE A 267 -2.55 -7.11 0.50
CA PHE A 267 -3.83 -6.51 0.83
C PHE A 267 -4.37 -5.63 -0.31
N ALA A 268 -5.51 -6.05 -0.83
CA ALA A 268 -6.59 -5.17 -1.24
C ALA A 268 -7.67 -5.23 -0.14
N LEU A 269 -7.37 -4.63 1.02
CA LEU A 269 -8.43 -3.87 1.67
C LEU A 269 -8.46 -2.57 0.88
N GLU A 270 -9.46 -2.47 0.02
CA GLU A 270 -9.59 -1.53 -1.10
C GLU A 270 -8.94 -2.00 -2.41
N GLU A 271 -9.78 -1.97 -3.43
CA GLU A 271 -9.43 -1.92 -4.85
C GLU A 271 -8.13 -1.16 -5.11
N TRP A 272 -7.37 -1.61 -6.11
CA TRP A 272 -6.17 -0.98 -6.66
C TRP A 272 -6.14 0.56 -6.49
N GLN A 273 -5.61 0.98 -5.35
CA GLN A 273 -5.05 2.27 -4.99
C GLN A 273 -3.86 1.89 -4.09
N PRO A 274 -2.65 2.42 -4.32
CA PRO A 274 -1.62 2.31 -3.29
C PRO A 274 -2.20 2.96 -2.03
N SER A 275 -2.21 2.25 -0.90
CA SER A 275 -2.26 2.96 0.37
C SER A 275 -1.14 3.99 0.31
N LEU A 276 -1.45 5.28 0.47
CA LEU A 276 -0.44 6.36 0.46
C LEU A 276 0.58 6.22 1.60
N PHE A 277 0.41 5.20 2.44
CA PHE A 277 1.24 4.82 3.55
C PHE A 277 1.41 3.29 3.55
N ASP A 278 2.64 2.83 3.35
CA ASP A 278 3.06 1.46 3.60
C ASP A 278 3.65 1.36 5.02
N GLU A 279 2.85 0.89 5.97
CA GLU A 279 3.25 0.78 7.36
C GLU A 279 4.36 -0.26 7.58
N ASN A 280 4.46 -1.30 6.74
CA ASN A 280 5.54 -2.28 6.84
C ASN A 280 6.88 -1.63 6.47
N ILE A 281 6.93 -0.90 5.36
CA ILE A 281 8.12 -0.12 4.96
C ILE A 281 8.48 0.89 6.05
N PHE A 282 7.49 1.61 6.57
CA PHE A 282 7.69 2.56 7.66
C PHE A 282 8.34 1.92 8.89
N ARG A 283 7.78 0.80 9.37
CA ARG A 283 8.29 0.08 10.55
C ARG A 283 9.69 -0.46 10.33
N GLN A 284 9.97 -1.01 9.15
CA GLN A 284 11.30 -1.49 8.79
C GLN A 284 12.32 -0.36 8.75
N MET A 285 11.96 0.78 8.14
CA MET A 285 12.83 1.96 8.05
C MET A 285 13.17 2.52 9.44
N ILE A 286 12.18 2.63 10.33
CA ILE A 286 12.45 3.05 11.71
C ILE A 286 13.40 2.06 12.39
N LEU A 287 13.10 0.76 12.30
CA LEU A 287 13.84 -0.27 13.02
C LEU A 287 15.28 -0.44 12.57
N LEU A 288 15.53 -0.42 11.25
CA LEU A 288 16.82 -0.78 10.67
C LEU A 288 17.74 0.42 10.44
N ASN A 289 17.19 1.62 10.32
CA ASN A 289 17.95 2.82 9.93
C ASN A 289 17.97 3.90 11.01
N CYS A 290 17.01 3.93 11.94
CA CYS A 290 16.96 4.97 12.97
C CYS A 290 17.63 4.47 14.25
N HIS A 291 18.58 5.22 14.80
CA HIS A 291 19.36 4.79 15.95
C HIS A 291 18.57 4.93 17.27
N ALA A 292 18.58 6.11 17.88
CA ALA A 292 18.00 6.35 19.21
C ALA A 292 16.50 6.04 19.31
N PHE A 293 15.79 5.93 18.18
CA PHE A 293 14.36 5.63 18.13
C PHE A 293 14.01 4.41 17.26
N SER A 294 14.95 3.47 17.05
CA SER A 294 14.70 2.22 16.31
C SER A 294 13.51 1.42 16.83
N ASP A 295 13.24 1.47 18.14
CA ASP A 295 12.17 0.74 18.82
C ASP A 295 10.87 1.56 18.97
N LYS A 296 10.79 2.76 18.40
CA LYS A 296 9.71 3.73 18.66
C LYS A 296 8.64 3.81 17.57
N ALA A 297 8.59 2.87 16.62
CA ALA A 297 7.58 2.88 15.55
C ALA A 297 6.15 2.99 16.10
N GLU A 298 5.79 2.20 17.12
CA GLU A 298 4.46 2.27 17.77
C GLU A 298 4.19 3.63 18.39
N LYS A 299 5.17 4.19 19.10
CA LYS A 299 5.03 5.48 19.77
C LYS A 299 4.82 6.59 18.74
N ILE A 300 5.53 6.54 17.62
CA ILE A 300 5.39 7.50 16.53
C ILE A 300 4.00 7.36 15.88
N LEU A 301 3.56 6.14 15.58
CA LEU A 301 2.24 5.88 14.99
C LEU A 301 1.11 6.36 15.90
N ALA A 302 1.18 6.02 17.20
CA ALA A 302 0.20 6.45 18.19
C ALA A 302 0.15 7.97 18.33
N GLU A 303 1.29 8.64 18.40
CA GLU A 303 1.33 10.09 18.55
C GLU A 303 0.94 10.83 17.27
N ALA A 304 1.33 10.33 16.10
CA ALA A 304 0.89 10.84 14.81
C ALA A 304 -0.64 10.76 14.70
N ASN A 305 -1.22 9.60 15.02
CA ASN A 305 -2.66 9.41 15.01
C ASN A 305 -3.37 10.35 15.99
N LYS A 306 -2.92 10.39 17.25
CA LYS A 306 -3.47 11.28 18.29
C LYS A 306 -3.50 12.76 17.89
N ASN A 307 -2.53 13.19 17.07
CA ASN A 307 -2.41 14.57 16.62
C ASN A 307 -3.00 14.80 15.22
N GLY A 308 -3.60 13.79 14.58
CA GLY A 308 -4.13 13.90 13.22
C GLY A 308 -3.08 14.10 12.13
N ILE A 309 -1.81 13.79 12.42
CA ILE A 309 -0.69 14.00 11.49
C ILE A 309 -0.33 12.68 10.81
N SER A 310 0.04 12.74 9.54
CA SER A 310 0.55 11.57 8.82
C SER A 310 1.81 11.02 9.53
N PRO A 311 1.88 9.71 9.83
CA PRO A 311 3.08 9.12 10.43
C PRO A 311 4.34 9.34 9.58
N ILE A 312 4.18 9.42 8.24
CA ILE A 312 5.27 9.61 7.31
C ILE A 312 5.95 10.98 7.49
N ILE A 313 5.19 12.09 7.49
CA ILE A 313 5.79 13.41 7.71
C ILE A 313 6.35 13.55 9.12
N PHE A 314 5.69 12.93 10.10
CA PHE A 314 6.15 12.90 11.48
C PHE A 314 7.54 12.30 11.59
N ALA A 315 7.73 11.09 11.07
CA ALA A 315 9.02 10.41 11.08
C ALA A 315 10.05 11.09 10.18
N ALA A 316 9.66 11.60 9.00
CA ALA A 316 10.58 12.29 8.10
C ALA A 316 11.26 13.49 8.78
N ILE A 317 10.50 14.28 9.53
CA ILE A 317 11.04 15.41 10.30
C ILE A 317 11.95 14.89 11.42
N MET A 318 11.53 13.87 12.17
CA MET A 318 12.41 13.30 13.20
C MET A 318 13.73 12.79 12.63
N ILE A 319 13.71 12.07 11.52
CA ILE A 319 14.90 11.54 10.85
C ILE A 319 15.80 12.68 10.39
N HIS A 320 15.23 13.71 9.74
CA HIS A 320 15.99 14.83 9.22
C HIS A 320 16.68 15.61 10.35
N GLU A 321 15.92 16.02 11.35
CA GLU A 321 16.39 16.90 12.43
C GLU A 321 17.36 16.19 13.39
N SER A 322 17.19 14.89 13.58
CA SER A 322 18.04 14.11 14.48
C SER A 322 19.21 13.41 13.78
N ALA A 323 19.37 13.58 12.46
CA ALA A 323 20.31 12.81 11.64
C ALA A 323 20.15 11.30 11.85
N TRP A 324 18.97 10.76 11.49
CA TRP A 324 18.63 9.34 11.66
C TRP A 324 18.74 8.85 13.12
N GLY A 325 18.57 9.75 14.08
CA GLY A 325 18.65 9.42 15.50
C GLY A 325 20.07 9.42 16.08
N THR A 326 21.07 9.98 15.38
CA THR A 326 22.48 9.99 15.81
C THR A 326 22.93 11.31 16.43
N SER A 327 22.19 12.40 16.25
CA SER A 327 22.59 13.72 16.72
C SER A 327 22.68 13.82 18.25
N ALA A 328 23.55 14.69 18.76
CA ALA A 328 23.60 14.98 20.20
C ALA A 328 22.26 15.49 20.75
N GLY A 329 21.45 16.17 19.92
CA GLY A 329 20.13 16.68 20.32
C GLY A 329 19.16 15.57 20.73
N ILE A 330 19.13 14.45 20.01
CA ILE A 330 18.28 13.33 20.40
C ILE A 330 18.94 12.48 21.51
N ILE A 331 20.25 12.26 21.45
CA ILE A 331 20.98 11.39 22.39
C ILE A 331 21.06 12.00 23.79
N GLU A 332 21.39 13.29 23.90
CA GLU A 332 21.65 13.94 25.19
C GLU A 332 20.41 14.68 25.72
N LYS A 333 19.51 15.12 24.83
CA LYS A 333 18.37 15.96 25.18
C LYS A 333 17.01 15.32 24.89
N ASN A 334 16.97 14.09 24.39
CA ASN A 334 15.73 13.40 24.04
C ASN A 334 14.86 14.21 23.05
N ASN A 335 15.47 15.04 22.19
CA ASN A 335 14.76 15.93 21.29
C ASN A 335 14.89 15.44 19.84
N PRO A 336 13.90 14.70 19.33
CA PRO A 336 13.99 14.06 18.03
C PRO A 336 13.70 15.00 16.85
N ALA A 337 13.04 16.14 17.07
CA ALA A 337 12.59 17.04 16.00
C ALA A 337 13.27 18.41 16.03
N GLY A 338 14.40 18.53 16.74
CA GLY A 338 15.18 19.78 16.76
C GLY A 338 14.45 20.96 17.41
N LEU A 339 13.45 20.71 18.28
CA LEU A 339 12.58 21.76 18.80
C LEU A 339 13.34 22.75 19.70
N MET A 340 13.19 24.04 19.43
CA MET A 340 13.90 25.12 20.13
C MET A 340 12.92 26.05 20.87
N ASN A 341 13.42 26.71 21.90
CA ASN A 341 12.78 27.87 22.55
C ASN A 341 13.81 29.01 22.69
N ASP A 342 13.45 30.08 23.38
CA ASP A 342 14.32 31.25 23.60
C ASP A 342 15.65 30.91 24.31
N GLN A 343 15.72 29.77 25.00
CA GLN A 343 16.90 29.27 25.71
C GLN A 343 17.72 28.28 24.88
N GLY A 344 17.31 27.99 23.63
CA GLY A 344 17.96 27.07 22.70
C GLY A 344 17.24 25.74 22.54
N LEU A 345 17.99 24.70 22.21
CA LEU A 345 17.44 23.35 21.95
C LEU A 345 16.84 22.76 23.24
N ILE A 346 15.55 22.44 23.19
CA ILE A 346 14.75 21.94 24.33
C ILE A 346 15.28 20.57 24.76
N ALA A 347 15.33 20.32 26.08
CA ALA A 347 15.61 19.01 26.65
C ALA A 347 14.35 18.40 27.27
N TYR A 348 14.09 17.14 26.95
CA TYR A 348 12.98 16.35 27.48
C TYR A 348 13.49 15.28 28.45
N ARG A 349 12.63 14.87 29.40
CA ARG A 349 13.01 13.87 30.40
C ARG A 349 13.20 12.49 29.77
N THR A 350 12.39 12.18 28.76
CA THR A 350 12.46 10.92 28.00
C THR A 350 12.27 11.19 26.52
N LEU A 351 12.76 10.28 25.68
CA LEU A 351 12.55 10.35 24.25
C LEU A 351 11.07 10.32 23.86
N ASP A 352 10.26 9.55 24.58
CA ASP A 352 8.81 9.49 24.40
C ASP A 352 8.15 10.88 24.61
N GLU A 353 8.58 11.64 25.61
CA GLU A 353 8.11 13.03 25.82
C GLU A 353 8.55 13.96 24.68
N GLY A 354 9.75 13.75 24.14
CA GLY A 354 10.22 14.46 22.95
C GLY A 354 9.37 14.15 21.71
N ILE A 355 9.02 12.89 21.49
CA ILE A 355 8.11 12.47 20.42
C ILE A 355 6.72 13.10 20.60
N GLU A 356 6.19 13.12 21.82
CA GLU A 356 4.92 13.80 22.12
C GLU A 356 4.97 15.31 21.83
N ALA A 357 6.11 15.96 22.12
CA ALA A 357 6.31 17.37 21.80
C ALA A 357 6.37 17.61 20.29
N THR A 358 6.98 16.71 19.52
CA THR A 358 6.94 16.72 18.05
C THR A 358 5.49 16.67 17.56
N GLY A 359 4.69 15.74 18.07
CA GLY A 359 3.28 15.60 17.66
C GLY A 359 2.46 16.86 17.90
N ARG A 360 2.58 17.47 19.09
CA ARG A 360 1.90 18.74 19.41
C ARG A 360 2.34 19.88 18.50
N THR A 361 3.64 19.95 18.19
CA THR A 361 4.20 20.99 17.31
C THR A 361 3.68 20.83 15.89
N LEU A 362 3.71 19.62 15.35
CA LEU A 362 3.22 19.33 14.00
C LEU A 362 1.72 19.56 13.86
N LYS A 363 0.92 19.21 14.87
CA LYS A 363 -0.50 19.58 14.93
C LYS A 363 -0.70 21.08 14.77
N ASN A 364 0.02 21.88 15.57
CA ASN A 364 -0.12 23.33 15.51
C ASN A 364 0.26 23.89 14.14
N LEU A 365 1.34 23.39 13.55
CA LEU A 365 1.83 23.88 12.26
C LEU A 365 0.94 23.43 11.10
N ILE A 366 0.64 22.15 11.00
CA ILE A 366 -0.02 21.55 9.83
C ILE A 366 -1.53 21.76 9.89
N ILE A 367 -2.15 21.56 11.07
CA ILE A 367 -3.60 21.62 11.23
C ILE A 367 -4.01 23.03 11.64
N ASP A 368 -3.57 23.53 12.80
CA ASP A 368 -4.10 24.78 13.35
C ASP A 368 -3.70 26.01 12.51
N ARG A 369 -2.54 25.96 11.85
CA ARG A 369 -2.00 27.02 10.98
C ARG A 369 -2.10 26.70 9.49
N GLU A 370 -2.75 25.58 9.14
CA GLU A 370 -3.03 25.16 7.76
C GLU A 370 -1.79 25.04 6.85
N LEU A 371 -0.62 24.72 7.40
CA LEU A 371 0.60 24.45 6.63
C LEU A 371 0.58 23.02 6.05
N ASN A 372 -0.43 22.76 5.23
CA ASN A 372 -0.84 21.43 4.79
C ASN A 372 -0.02 20.81 3.64
N THR A 373 1.07 21.46 3.22
CA THR A 373 2.04 20.90 2.26
C THR A 373 3.46 21.04 2.81
N VAL A 374 4.39 20.22 2.31
CA VAL A 374 5.80 20.26 2.76
C VAL A 374 6.40 21.64 2.50
N GLU A 375 6.05 22.28 1.39
CA GLU A 375 6.51 23.63 1.05
C GLU A 375 6.02 24.65 2.08
N LYS A 376 4.72 24.65 2.38
CA LYS A 376 4.12 25.57 3.37
C LYS A 376 4.74 25.36 4.75
N LEU A 377 4.88 24.09 5.16
CA LEU A 377 5.50 23.75 6.44
C LEU A 377 6.96 24.24 6.49
N GLY A 378 7.73 24.01 5.42
CA GLY A 378 9.12 24.44 5.30
C GLY A 378 9.30 25.95 5.46
N THR A 379 8.35 26.79 5.00
CA THR A 379 8.45 28.25 5.18
C THR A 379 8.50 28.71 6.64
N VAL A 380 8.01 27.87 7.58
CA VAL A 380 7.97 28.18 9.01
C VAL A 380 8.96 27.33 9.79
N TYR A 381 9.08 26.05 9.43
CA TYR A 381 9.96 25.10 10.11
C TYR A 381 11.43 25.37 9.78
N CYS A 382 11.73 25.73 8.53
CA CYS A 382 13.08 25.93 8.01
C CYS A 382 13.11 27.12 7.00
N PRO A 383 12.91 28.36 7.46
CA PRO A 383 12.73 29.52 6.57
C PRO A 383 13.97 29.84 5.75
N ILE A 384 13.83 29.96 4.42
CA ILE A 384 14.91 30.39 3.52
C ILE A 384 15.32 31.84 3.85
N ASN A 385 16.62 32.12 3.82
CA ASN A 385 17.24 33.42 4.20
C ASN A 385 17.11 33.79 5.68
N ALA A 386 16.93 32.81 6.57
CA ALA A 386 17.01 33.05 7.99
C ALA A 386 18.40 33.61 8.36
N THR A 387 18.47 34.58 9.26
CA THR A 387 19.73 35.22 9.68
C THR A 387 20.74 34.25 10.29
N ASN A 388 20.27 33.09 10.76
CA ASN A 388 21.07 32.00 11.31
C ASN A 388 21.45 30.92 10.27
N ASP A 389 21.14 31.09 8.97
CA ASP A 389 21.53 30.18 7.88
C ASP A 389 22.41 30.89 6.83
N PRO A 390 23.67 31.23 7.16
CA PRO A 390 24.56 31.96 6.24
C PRO A 390 25.04 31.11 5.05
N LEU A 391 24.82 29.80 5.08
CA LEU A 391 25.21 28.86 4.01
C LEU A 391 24.04 28.50 3.08
N GLY A 392 22.83 29.02 3.36
CA GLY A 392 21.62 28.77 2.59
C GLY A 392 21.15 27.31 2.66
N LEU A 393 21.51 26.54 3.68
CA LEU A 393 21.17 25.12 3.75
C LEU A 393 19.65 24.86 3.79
N ASN A 394 18.86 25.85 4.21
CA ASN A 394 17.41 25.73 4.31
C ASN A 394 16.72 25.46 2.96
N HIS A 395 17.35 25.79 1.83
CA HIS A 395 16.77 25.44 0.51
C HIS A 395 16.73 23.94 0.24
N TYR A 396 17.48 23.12 0.97
CA TYR A 396 17.50 21.66 0.83
C TYR A 396 16.46 20.93 1.69
N TRP A 397 15.81 21.62 2.63
CA TRP A 397 14.89 21.00 3.58
C TRP A 397 13.69 20.33 2.89
N VAL A 398 12.98 21.06 2.02
CA VAL A 398 11.80 20.53 1.31
C VAL A 398 12.15 19.32 0.43
N PRO A 399 13.19 19.37 -0.44
CA PRO A 399 13.62 18.20 -1.20
C PRO A 399 13.98 16.99 -0.33
N MET A 400 14.69 17.22 0.77
CA MET A 400 15.13 16.14 1.67
C MET A 400 13.95 15.49 2.38
N ILE A 401 13.00 16.27 2.88
CA ILE A 401 11.78 15.74 3.52
C ILE A 401 10.97 14.92 2.51
N LYS A 402 10.78 15.40 1.28
CA LYS A 402 10.07 14.63 0.25
C LYS A 402 10.77 13.31 -0.07
N GLN A 403 12.11 13.29 -0.11
CA GLN A 403 12.88 12.06 -0.30
C GLN A 403 12.69 11.08 0.88
N LEU A 404 12.74 11.57 2.12
CA LEU A 404 12.50 10.76 3.32
C LEU A 404 11.07 10.21 3.34
N MET A 405 10.08 10.99 2.92
CA MET A 405 8.69 10.54 2.83
C MET A 405 8.53 9.34 1.89
N VAL A 406 9.21 9.34 0.74
CA VAL A 406 9.25 8.19 -0.19
C VAL A 406 9.92 6.98 0.46
N GLN A 407 11.06 7.18 1.14
CA GLN A 407 11.76 6.12 1.84
C GLN A 407 10.90 5.47 2.94
N LEU A 408 10.06 6.25 3.60
CA LEU A 408 9.13 5.81 4.65
C LEU A 408 7.83 5.17 4.10
N GLY A 409 7.76 4.86 2.81
CA GLY A 409 6.60 4.21 2.20
C GLY A 409 5.47 5.16 1.79
N GLY A 410 5.79 6.45 1.58
CA GLY A 410 4.87 7.49 1.13
C GLY A 410 5.12 7.96 -0.31
N THR A 411 4.52 9.10 -0.65
CA THR A 411 4.79 9.81 -1.91
C THR A 411 5.22 11.26 -1.63
N PRO A 412 5.93 11.93 -2.56
CA PRO A 412 6.42 13.30 -2.34
C PRO A 412 5.32 14.33 -2.06
N ASP A 413 4.10 14.09 -2.57
CA ASP A 413 2.98 15.02 -2.52
C ASP A 413 1.77 14.46 -1.75
N MET A 414 1.98 13.47 -0.88
CA MET A 414 0.93 12.93 -0.03
C MET A 414 0.39 13.98 0.96
N ALA A 415 -0.83 13.77 1.44
CA ALA A 415 -1.39 14.58 2.52
C ALA A 415 -0.56 14.46 3.81
N LEU A 416 -0.30 15.61 4.46
CA LEU A 416 0.42 15.67 5.74
C LEU A 416 -0.47 15.35 6.95
N ILE A 417 -1.78 15.29 6.73
CA ILE A 417 -2.80 14.94 7.72
C ILE A 417 -3.07 13.44 7.58
N ASN A 418 -3.22 12.72 8.70
CA ASN A 418 -3.48 11.29 8.68
C ASN A 418 -4.83 10.99 7.99
N SER A 419 -4.92 9.96 7.15
CA SER A 419 -6.17 9.58 6.48
C SER A 419 -7.26 9.09 7.44
N ASN A 420 -6.89 8.63 8.64
CA ASN A 420 -7.85 8.36 9.73
C ASN A 420 -8.52 9.65 10.25
N HIS A 421 -7.87 10.79 10.02
CA HIS A 421 -8.34 12.17 10.26
C HIS A 421 -8.52 12.95 8.95
N ALA A 422 -8.67 12.28 7.80
CA ALA A 422 -9.10 12.96 6.60
C ALA A 422 -10.46 13.60 6.89
N ASP A 423 -10.59 14.88 6.52
CA ASP A 423 -11.90 15.49 6.36
C ASP A 423 -12.76 14.50 5.58
N LEU A 424 -13.88 14.06 6.16
CA LEU A 424 -14.79 13.04 5.62
C LEU A 424 -15.01 13.26 4.11
N THR A 425 -15.15 14.52 3.75
CA THR A 425 -15.27 15.09 2.42
C THR A 425 -14.16 14.65 1.44
N THR A 426 -12.90 14.61 1.90
CA THR A 426 -11.75 14.17 1.10
C THR A 426 -11.81 12.67 0.79
N VAL A 427 -12.20 11.85 1.77
CA VAL A 427 -12.36 10.39 1.57
C VAL A 427 -13.50 10.12 0.61
N ILE A 428 -14.65 10.78 0.81
CA ILE A 428 -15.80 10.69 -0.09
C ILE A 428 -15.38 11.01 -1.54
N LEU A 429 -14.66 12.11 -1.76
CA LEU A 429 -14.22 12.47 -3.10
C LEU A 429 -13.22 11.50 -3.71
N ALA A 430 -12.29 10.96 -2.91
CA ALA A 430 -11.36 9.95 -3.39
C ALA A 430 -12.11 8.69 -3.88
N LYS A 431 -13.09 8.22 -3.10
CA LYS A 431 -13.95 7.07 -3.44
C LYS A 431 -14.86 7.35 -4.63
N ALA A 432 -15.45 8.54 -4.72
CA ALA A 432 -16.25 8.92 -5.88
C ALA A 432 -15.41 8.89 -7.16
N ARG A 433 -14.20 9.46 -7.12
CA ARG A 433 -13.28 9.50 -8.26
C ARG A 433 -12.73 8.14 -8.65
N SER A 434 -12.56 7.20 -7.71
CA SER A 434 -12.10 5.85 -8.04
C SER A 434 -13.06 5.11 -8.97
N LEU A 435 -14.36 5.44 -8.91
CA LEU A 435 -15.41 4.84 -9.75
C LEU A 435 -15.59 5.50 -11.12
N HIS A 436 -15.02 6.69 -11.34
CA HIS A 436 -15.14 7.43 -12.59
C HIS A 436 -14.54 6.63 -13.76
N GLN A 437 -15.34 6.39 -14.80
CA GLN A 437 -14.93 5.66 -16.01
C GLN A 437 -14.34 4.24 -15.72
N LYS A 438 -14.86 3.54 -14.70
CA LYS A 438 -14.45 2.15 -14.34
C LYS A 438 -15.46 1.05 -14.67
N GLY A 439 -16.38 1.31 -15.59
CA GLY A 439 -17.37 0.34 -16.06
C GLY A 439 -18.54 0.13 -15.12
N ILE A 440 -18.81 1.09 -14.22
CA ILE A 440 -19.93 1.09 -13.27
C ILE A 440 -21.24 1.39 -14.01
N PRO A 441 -22.19 0.44 -14.16
CA PRO A 441 -23.45 0.69 -14.86
C PRO A 441 -24.50 1.39 -14.00
N TYR A 442 -25.26 2.29 -14.61
CA TYR A 442 -26.44 2.90 -14.01
C TYR A 442 -27.55 1.87 -13.87
N SER A 443 -28.14 1.74 -12.67
CA SER A 443 -29.25 0.80 -12.44
C SER A 443 -30.20 1.25 -11.34
N GLN A 444 -31.47 1.38 -11.70
CA GLN A 444 -32.60 1.49 -10.75
C GLN A 444 -33.36 0.15 -10.59
N GLY A 445 -32.89 -0.93 -11.23
CA GLY A 445 -33.54 -2.24 -11.22
C GLY A 445 -33.16 -3.11 -10.02
N ASN A 446 -33.41 -4.42 -10.13
CA ASN A 446 -33.23 -5.38 -9.03
C ASN A 446 -31.80 -5.46 -8.45
N GLN A 447 -30.79 -5.00 -9.18
CA GLN A 447 -29.38 -5.01 -8.77
C GLN A 447 -28.91 -3.69 -8.14
N ARG A 448 -29.79 -2.68 -8.06
CA ARG A 448 -29.49 -1.35 -7.54
C ARG A 448 -28.81 -1.42 -6.17
N GLY A 449 -27.64 -0.77 -6.06
CA GLY A 449 -26.87 -0.67 -4.82
C GLY A 449 -25.98 -1.89 -4.53
N VAL A 450 -26.02 -2.93 -5.37
CA VAL A 450 -25.07 -4.04 -5.35
C VAL A 450 -23.97 -3.72 -6.35
N PHE A 451 -22.73 -3.59 -5.87
CA PHE A 451 -21.59 -3.27 -6.73
C PHE A 451 -21.49 -4.25 -7.92
N PRO A 452 -21.28 -3.78 -9.17
CA PRO A 452 -20.98 -2.39 -9.55
C PRO A 452 -22.22 -1.54 -9.93
N TYR A 453 -23.45 -1.98 -9.66
CA TYR A 453 -24.68 -1.34 -10.16
C TYR A 453 -25.18 -0.23 -9.22
N HIS A 454 -25.19 1.01 -9.72
CA HIS A 454 -25.61 2.18 -8.92
C HIS A 454 -26.52 3.10 -9.72
N ASP A 455 -27.55 3.66 -9.07
CA ASP A 455 -28.18 4.92 -9.51
C ASP A 455 -27.50 6.14 -8.85
N CYS A 456 -27.97 7.35 -9.14
CA CYS A 456 -27.38 8.59 -8.61
C CYS A 456 -27.27 8.59 -7.07
N SER A 457 -28.33 8.17 -6.39
CA SER A 457 -28.41 8.18 -4.93
C SER A 457 -27.68 7.02 -4.26
N SER A 458 -27.77 5.81 -4.80
CA SER A 458 -27.06 4.63 -4.28
C SER A 458 -25.55 4.75 -4.49
N PHE A 459 -25.10 5.45 -5.53
CA PHE A 459 -23.70 5.89 -5.65
C PHE A 459 -23.29 6.77 -4.47
N VAL A 460 -24.08 7.82 -4.17
CA VAL A 460 -23.82 8.73 -3.03
C VAL A 460 -23.78 7.97 -1.69
N PHE A 461 -24.77 7.11 -1.41
CA PHE A 461 -24.80 6.30 -0.20
C PHE A 461 -23.61 5.34 -0.11
N TRP A 462 -23.24 4.69 -1.21
CA TRP A 462 -22.09 3.80 -1.26
C TRP A 462 -20.79 4.56 -0.96
N THR A 463 -20.56 5.70 -1.63
CA THR A 463 -19.37 6.54 -1.39
C THR A 463 -19.28 7.04 0.06
N MET A 464 -20.41 7.44 0.67
CA MET A 464 -20.46 7.83 2.08
C MET A 464 -20.14 6.65 3.03
N ASN A 465 -20.59 5.44 2.70
CA ASN A 465 -20.33 4.24 3.48
C ASN A 465 -18.89 3.76 3.37
N GLU A 466 -18.30 3.84 2.18
CA GLU A 466 -16.87 3.62 1.97
C GLU A 466 -15.99 4.65 2.69
N ALA A 467 -16.56 5.81 3.04
CA ALA A 467 -15.94 6.81 3.90
C ALA A 467 -16.26 6.62 5.41
N GLY A 468 -16.97 5.55 5.77
CA GLY A 468 -17.20 5.10 7.14
C GLY A 468 -18.51 5.57 7.80
N LEU A 469 -19.51 6.07 7.04
CA LEU A 469 -20.76 6.59 7.61
C LEU A 469 -21.84 5.53 7.94
N ASN A 470 -21.68 4.27 7.52
CA ASN A 470 -22.55 3.13 7.86
C ASN A 470 -24.07 3.39 7.72
N LEU A 471 -24.48 4.02 6.62
CA LEU A 471 -25.85 4.36 6.29
C LEU A 471 -26.57 3.21 5.56
N PRO A 472 -27.85 2.92 5.87
CA PRO A 472 -28.66 2.01 5.07
C PRO A 472 -28.76 2.49 3.62
N LEU A 473 -28.82 1.54 2.67
CA LEU A 473 -29.05 1.88 1.27
C LEU A 473 -30.38 2.65 1.14
N GLY A 474 -30.29 3.86 0.61
CA GLY A 474 -31.42 4.75 0.43
C GLY A 474 -31.61 5.19 -1.01
N ASN A 475 -32.47 6.19 -1.20
CA ASN A 475 -32.70 6.95 -2.42
C ASN A 475 -32.60 8.47 -2.16
N THR A 476 -32.82 9.28 -3.19
CA THR A 476 -32.91 10.75 -3.11
C THR A 476 -33.85 11.26 -2.03
N GLU A 477 -35.01 10.63 -1.82
CA GLU A 477 -35.94 11.01 -0.75
C GLU A 477 -35.35 10.75 0.63
N THR A 478 -34.71 9.60 0.83
CA THR A 478 -34.08 9.28 2.11
C THR A 478 -32.88 10.20 2.42
N LEU A 479 -32.23 10.82 1.44
CA LEU A 479 -31.18 11.81 1.71
C LEU A 479 -31.75 12.99 2.50
N TYR A 480 -32.97 13.46 2.20
CA TYR A 480 -33.61 14.52 2.99
C TYR A 480 -33.85 14.12 4.44
N SER A 481 -34.10 12.84 4.72
CA SER A 481 -34.25 12.34 6.09
C SER A 481 -32.94 12.39 6.91
N LEU A 482 -31.79 12.55 6.24
CA LEU A 482 -30.48 12.72 6.89
C LEU A 482 -30.20 14.19 7.29
N GLU A 483 -31.06 15.13 6.91
CA GLU A 483 -30.93 16.54 7.32
C GLU A 483 -30.90 16.67 8.85
N GLY A 484 -29.95 17.45 9.36
CA GLY A 484 -29.78 17.65 10.80
C GLY A 484 -29.10 16.49 11.53
N SER A 485 -28.72 15.42 10.81
CA SER A 485 -27.85 14.35 11.31
C SER A 485 -26.52 14.36 10.55
N VAL A 486 -26.45 13.65 9.43
CA VAL A 486 -25.25 13.53 8.57
C VAL A 486 -25.18 14.65 7.53
N LEU A 487 -26.34 15.18 7.11
CA LEU A 487 -26.41 16.28 6.15
C LEU A 487 -26.77 17.60 6.85
N VAL A 488 -25.92 18.61 6.69
CA VAL A 488 -26.16 19.98 7.15
C VAL A 488 -26.54 20.84 5.94
N PRO A 489 -27.73 21.47 5.91
CA PRO A 489 -28.12 22.36 4.82
C PRO A 489 -27.15 23.54 4.69
N ILE A 490 -26.76 23.88 3.46
CA ILE A 490 -25.93 25.03 3.13
C ILE A 490 -26.55 25.81 1.97
N SER A 491 -26.14 27.08 1.79
CA SER A 491 -26.45 27.84 0.58
C SER A 491 -25.48 27.50 -0.55
N TYR A 492 -25.87 27.77 -1.80
CA TYR A 492 -25.00 27.56 -2.95
C TYR A 492 -23.67 28.33 -2.87
N ALA A 493 -23.67 29.52 -2.25
CA ALA A 493 -22.47 30.34 -2.06
C ALA A 493 -21.45 29.72 -1.10
N GLU A 494 -21.85 28.74 -0.30
CA GLU A 494 -21.01 28.05 0.69
C GLU A 494 -20.45 26.72 0.18
N VAL A 495 -20.80 26.32 -1.04
CA VAL A 495 -20.39 25.06 -1.67
C VAL A 495 -18.87 24.95 -1.74
N LYS A 496 -18.39 23.78 -1.35
CA LYS A 496 -17.00 23.34 -1.46
C LYS A 496 -16.95 21.95 -2.09
N ALA A 497 -15.76 21.57 -2.53
CA ALA A 497 -15.53 20.22 -3.03
C ALA A 497 -15.96 19.19 -1.97
N GLY A 498 -16.79 18.23 -2.38
CA GLY A 498 -17.34 17.12 -1.60
C GLY A 498 -18.64 17.44 -0.85
N ASP A 499 -19.14 18.67 -0.94
CA ASP A 499 -20.54 18.96 -0.63
C ASP A 499 -21.48 18.27 -1.64
N LEU A 500 -22.69 17.98 -1.21
CA LEU A 500 -23.70 17.21 -1.93
C LEU A 500 -24.78 18.14 -2.46
N PHE A 501 -25.25 17.92 -3.69
CA PHE A 501 -26.52 18.50 -4.15
C PHE A 501 -27.61 17.44 -4.23
N VAL A 502 -28.86 17.84 -4.01
CA VAL A 502 -30.04 17.02 -4.28
C VAL A 502 -31.06 17.87 -5.03
N TRP A 503 -31.39 17.47 -6.25
CA TRP A 503 -32.48 18.01 -7.06
C TRP A 503 -33.71 17.14 -6.89
N GLY A 504 -34.88 17.75 -6.68
CA GLY A 504 -36.16 17.06 -6.49
C GLY A 504 -37.03 17.69 -5.40
N GLU A 505 -38.35 17.49 -5.44
CA GLU A 505 -39.26 17.98 -4.40
C GLU A 505 -39.26 17.05 -3.18
N LYS A 506 -39.04 17.60 -1.97
CA LYS A 506 -39.08 16.82 -0.72
C LYS A 506 -40.45 16.16 -0.56
N GLY A 507 -40.47 14.85 -0.32
CA GLY A 507 -41.67 14.01 -0.27
C GLY A 507 -42.03 13.33 -1.59
N ASN A 508 -41.44 13.77 -2.71
CA ASN A 508 -41.78 13.33 -4.07
C ASN A 508 -40.53 13.00 -4.92
N SER A 509 -39.34 12.86 -4.33
CA SER A 509 -38.08 12.77 -5.10
C SER A 509 -37.64 11.36 -5.48
N ALA A 510 -38.46 10.32 -5.28
CA ALA A 510 -38.06 8.94 -5.55
C ALA A 510 -37.99 8.61 -7.06
N GLY A 511 -37.10 7.68 -7.42
CA GLY A 511 -36.96 7.24 -8.82
C GLY A 511 -36.44 8.36 -9.72
N ASP A 512 -37.14 8.61 -10.83
CA ASP A 512 -36.74 9.61 -11.84
C ASP A 512 -37.06 11.06 -11.44
N TYR A 513 -37.76 11.26 -10.32
CA TYR A 513 -38.14 12.57 -9.80
C TYR A 513 -37.09 13.20 -8.89
N GLY A 514 -35.88 12.62 -8.83
CA GLY A 514 -34.77 13.17 -8.08
C GLY A 514 -33.41 12.88 -8.69
N HIS A 515 -32.42 13.69 -8.34
CA HIS A 515 -31.05 13.55 -8.81
C HIS A 515 -30.04 14.09 -7.81
N THR A 516 -28.83 13.52 -7.77
CA THR A 516 -27.84 13.88 -6.75
C THR A 516 -26.41 13.50 -7.16
N GLY A 517 -25.44 14.15 -6.53
CA GLY A 517 -24.00 13.94 -6.73
C GLY A 517 -23.14 14.89 -5.91
N PHE A 518 -21.83 14.76 -6.00
CA PHE A 518 -20.87 15.56 -5.22
C PHE A 518 -20.26 16.67 -6.06
N PHE A 519 -20.04 17.85 -5.47
CA PHE A 519 -19.21 18.89 -6.07
C PHE A 519 -17.73 18.52 -6.01
N LEU A 520 -16.97 18.92 -7.02
CA LEU A 520 -15.53 18.65 -7.10
C LEU A 520 -14.67 19.89 -6.89
N ASP A 521 -15.28 21.07 -6.84
CA ASP A 521 -14.61 22.36 -6.73
C ASP A 521 -15.36 23.29 -5.78
N LYS A 522 -14.68 24.37 -5.38
CA LYS A 522 -15.22 25.39 -4.46
C LYS A 522 -16.07 26.45 -5.16
N GLU A 523 -16.07 26.44 -6.48
CA GLU A 523 -16.85 27.36 -7.32
C GLU A 523 -18.24 26.79 -7.65
N GLY A 524 -18.53 25.54 -7.26
CA GLY A 524 -19.78 24.83 -7.53
C GLY A 524 -19.97 24.46 -9.02
N LYS A 525 -18.90 24.42 -9.81
CA LYS A 525 -19.00 24.32 -11.28
C LYS A 525 -18.96 22.91 -11.81
N THR A 526 -18.36 21.98 -11.08
CA THR A 526 -18.08 20.62 -11.54
C THR A 526 -18.61 19.62 -10.53
N ILE A 527 -19.28 18.58 -11.03
CA ILE A 527 -19.83 17.50 -10.22
C ILE A 527 -19.30 16.13 -10.67
N ILE A 528 -19.37 15.18 -9.75
CA ILE A 528 -19.31 13.75 -10.03
C ILE A 528 -20.60 13.09 -9.60
N HIS A 529 -21.19 12.28 -10.48
CA HIS A 529 -22.45 11.60 -10.22
C HIS A 529 -22.60 10.34 -11.08
N CYS A 530 -23.51 9.45 -10.69
CA CYS A 530 -23.90 8.28 -11.49
C CYS A 530 -25.18 8.61 -12.26
N THR A 531 -25.15 8.55 -13.59
CA THR A 531 -26.28 8.93 -14.45
C THR A 531 -26.29 8.07 -15.73
N PRO A 532 -27.45 7.67 -16.28
CA PRO A 532 -27.47 6.91 -17.51
C PRO A 532 -26.97 7.75 -18.70
N ALA A 533 -26.56 7.06 -19.77
CA ALA A 533 -26.29 7.67 -21.07
C ALA A 533 -27.48 8.53 -21.54
N THR A 534 -27.21 9.74 -22.04
CA THR A 534 -28.24 10.66 -22.56
C THR A 534 -27.93 11.10 -24.00
N GLU A 535 -28.88 11.74 -24.67
CA GLU A 535 -28.67 12.34 -26.00
C GLU A 535 -27.60 13.46 -26.01
N LYS A 536 -27.30 14.05 -24.83
CA LYS A 536 -26.21 15.01 -24.63
C LYS A 536 -24.82 14.34 -24.57
N GLY A 537 -24.76 13.00 -24.67
CA GLY A 537 -23.56 12.15 -24.57
C GLY A 537 -23.63 11.15 -23.40
N PHE A 538 -22.58 10.29 -23.33
CA PHE A 538 -22.18 9.32 -22.29
C PHE A 538 -22.38 7.83 -22.58
N GLY A 539 -21.36 7.04 -22.18
CA GLY A 539 -21.24 5.58 -22.31
C GLY A 539 -20.07 5.13 -23.20
N GLN A 540 -18.84 4.99 -22.64
CA GLN A 540 -17.83 4.04 -23.16
C GLN A 540 -16.99 3.33 -22.08
N MET A 541 -17.02 3.78 -20.83
CA MET A 541 -16.33 3.11 -19.71
C MET A 541 -17.12 3.23 -18.38
N GLY A 542 -18.45 3.21 -18.39
CA GLY A 542 -19.31 3.32 -17.20
C GLY A 542 -20.03 4.67 -17.05
N ASP A 543 -20.94 4.73 -16.10
CA ASP A 543 -21.99 5.75 -15.92
C ASP A 543 -21.73 6.70 -14.74
N VAL A 544 -20.60 6.55 -14.05
CA VAL A 544 -20.06 7.56 -13.13
C VAL A 544 -19.20 8.54 -13.92
N VAL A 545 -19.67 9.79 -14.02
CA VAL A 545 -19.10 10.81 -14.90
C VAL A 545 -18.76 12.10 -14.14
N ILE A 546 -17.72 12.81 -14.62
CA ILE A 546 -17.33 14.14 -14.15
C ILE A 546 -17.72 15.18 -15.19
N ILE A 547 -18.59 16.12 -14.83
CA ILE A 547 -19.22 17.05 -15.78
C ILE A 547 -19.52 18.41 -15.13
N PRO A 548 -19.88 19.44 -15.92
CA PRO A 548 -20.40 20.69 -15.36
C PRO A 548 -21.68 20.47 -14.54
N PHE A 549 -21.83 21.20 -13.44
CA PHE A 549 -23.06 21.23 -12.65
C PHE A 549 -24.22 21.78 -13.50
N GLU A 550 -24.01 22.95 -14.10
CA GLU A 550 -25.04 23.66 -14.88
C GLU A 550 -25.50 22.82 -16.08
N GLY A 551 -26.81 22.59 -16.18
CA GLY A 551 -27.44 21.82 -17.26
C GLY A 551 -27.44 20.30 -17.07
N TYR A 552 -26.89 19.79 -15.95
CA TYR A 552 -26.82 18.37 -15.65
C TYR A 552 -27.27 17.97 -14.23
N TYR A 553 -27.54 18.93 -13.33
CA TYR A 553 -28.09 18.64 -12.00
C TYR A 553 -29.58 18.24 -12.00
N GLY A 554 -30.31 18.50 -13.09
CA GLY A 554 -31.77 18.39 -13.19
C GLY A 554 -32.37 19.62 -13.90
N ASP A 555 -33.67 19.62 -14.18
CA ASP A 555 -34.35 20.81 -14.74
C ASP A 555 -34.82 21.72 -13.59
N PRO A 556 -34.26 22.94 -13.45
CA PRO A 556 -34.63 23.85 -12.35
C PRO A 556 -36.07 24.36 -12.45
N GLN A 557 -36.73 24.22 -13.61
CA GLN A 557 -38.15 24.58 -13.77
C GLN A 557 -39.09 23.50 -13.23
N LEU A 558 -38.62 22.27 -13.10
CA LEU A 558 -39.43 21.12 -12.68
C LEU A 558 -39.32 20.83 -11.19
N ALA A 559 -38.18 21.10 -10.56
CA ALA A 559 -37.99 20.87 -9.12
C ALA A 559 -36.87 21.76 -8.52
N PRO A 560 -36.91 22.02 -7.20
CA PRO A 560 -35.85 22.77 -6.50
C PRO A 560 -34.56 21.97 -6.35
N ILE A 561 -33.47 22.67 -6.00
CA ILE A 561 -32.17 22.09 -5.66
C ILE A 561 -31.82 22.47 -4.24
N TYR A 562 -31.32 21.50 -3.49
CA TYR A 562 -30.80 21.66 -2.14
C TYR A 562 -29.31 21.30 -2.08
N PHE A 563 -28.59 21.95 -1.18
CA PHE A 563 -27.14 21.77 -1.01
C PHE A 563 -26.83 21.38 0.43
N TYR A 564 -25.89 20.46 0.61
CA TYR A 564 -25.57 19.89 1.91
C TYR A 564 -24.07 19.74 2.12
N ARG A 565 -23.63 20.03 3.35
CA ARG A 565 -22.35 19.58 3.87
C ARG A 565 -22.51 18.27 4.61
N ILE A 566 -21.62 17.33 4.33
CA ILE A 566 -21.61 16.00 4.96
C ILE A 566 -20.71 16.06 6.18
N ILE A 567 -21.21 15.60 7.34
CA ILE A 567 -20.46 15.61 8.59
C ILE A 567 -20.45 14.22 9.24
N ARG A 568 -19.37 13.90 9.97
CA ARG A 568 -19.36 12.81 10.94
C ARG A 568 -20.01 13.30 12.23
N ARG A 569 -20.91 12.52 12.81
CA ARG A 569 -21.42 12.74 14.16
C ARG A 569 -20.99 11.63 15.09
#